data_AF-A0A163JBJ7-F1
#
_entry.id   AF-A0A163JBJ7-F1
#
_cell.length_a   1.000
_cell.length_b   1.000
_cell.length_c   1.000
_cell.angle_alpha   90.00
_cell.angle_beta   90.00
_cell.angle_gamma   90.00
#
_symmetry.space_group_name_H-M   'P 1'
#
loop_
_entity.id
_entity.type
_entity.pdbx_description
1 polymer ?
#
loop_
_entity_poly.entity_id
_entity_poly.type
_entity_poly.pdbx_seq_one_letter_code
_entity_poly.pdbx_strand_id
1 'polypeptide(L)'
;MKTNPPRQAQEWSYFSHWELIGKALSFPGIRSSKKAHINCGSSARRWNNTTINGAYLTNLRRELVRSMAGFPTYGQLFYLARAALNPPTSLCKKLFPAIGEWHDRLVAKELSPGDHIQPTIAENAFVQLVMMFRKTFIQDSVLMMELHPCYPIWQHSVFSDPAYLSFKR
;
A
#
# COMPACT_ATOMS: atom_id res chain seq x y z
N MET A 1 -18.20 11.96 -26.21
CA MET A 1 -17.23 10.86 -26.08
C MET A 1 -17.97 9.63 -25.58
N LYS A 2 -17.93 8.50 -26.31
CA LYS A 2 -18.47 7.23 -25.82
C LYS A 2 -17.43 6.60 -24.88
N THR A 3 -17.73 6.53 -23.59
CA THR A 3 -16.90 5.84 -22.60
C THR A 3 -17.13 4.34 -22.75
N ASN A 4 -16.08 3.58 -23.08
CA ASN A 4 -16.14 2.12 -23.05
C ASN A 4 -16.52 1.64 -21.64
N PRO A 5 -17.27 0.53 -21.51
CA PRO A 5 -17.57 -0.03 -20.21
C PRO A 5 -16.27 -0.37 -19.45
N PRO A 6 -16.25 -0.23 -18.12
CA PRO A 6 -15.08 -0.55 -17.33
C PRO A 6 -14.71 -2.02 -17.54
N ARG A 7 -13.47 -2.26 -17.94
CA ARG A 7 -12.93 -3.61 -18.11
C ARG A 7 -12.99 -4.30 -16.75
N GLN A 8 -13.80 -5.37 -16.64
CA GLN A 8 -13.76 -6.21 -15.44
C GLN A 8 -12.34 -6.77 -15.30
N ALA A 9 -11.71 -6.50 -14.15
CA ALA A 9 -10.41 -7.07 -13.84
C ALA A 9 -10.60 -8.58 -13.59
N GLN A 10 -9.94 -9.41 -14.38
CA GLN A 10 -9.92 -10.86 -14.14
C GLN A 10 -9.11 -11.12 -12.87
N GLU A 11 -9.80 -11.51 -11.79
CA GLU A 11 -9.12 -11.94 -10.58
C GLU A 11 -8.40 -13.27 -10.83
N TRP A 12 -7.20 -13.40 -10.27
CA TRP A 12 -6.43 -14.64 -10.36
C TRP A 12 -7.14 -15.76 -9.60
N SER A 13 -7.10 -16.98 -10.14
CA SER A 13 -7.74 -18.11 -9.47
C SER A 13 -7.02 -18.45 -8.17
N TYR A 14 -7.77 -18.94 -7.17
CA TYR A 14 -7.21 -19.44 -5.91
C TYR A 14 -6.03 -20.40 -6.12
N PHE A 15 -6.13 -21.27 -7.13
CA PHE A 15 -5.11 -22.26 -7.44
C PHE A 15 -3.81 -21.60 -7.90
N SER A 16 -3.89 -20.57 -8.75
CA SER A 16 -2.72 -19.82 -9.20
C SER A 16 -2.00 -19.10 -8.05
N HIS A 17 -2.74 -18.51 -7.12
CA HIS A 17 -2.16 -17.86 -5.93
C HIS A 17 -1.48 -18.90 -5.01
N TRP A 18 -2.12 -20.04 -4.78
CA TRP A 18 -1.56 -21.13 -3.99
C TRP A 18 -0.26 -21.70 -4.57
N GLU A 19 -0.22 -21.97 -5.88
CA GLU A 19 0.98 -22.49 -6.53
C GLU A 19 2.15 -21.51 -6.45
N LEU A 20 1.91 -20.21 -6.64
CA LEU A 20 2.94 -19.18 -6.53
C LEU A 20 3.51 -19.09 -5.11
N ILE A 21 2.64 -19.12 -4.08
CA ILE A 21 3.07 -19.15 -2.67
C ILE A 21 3.89 -20.42 -2.40
N GLY A 22 3.43 -21.57 -2.87
CA GLY A 22 4.13 -22.84 -2.70
C GLY A 22 5.54 -22.82 -3.29
N LYS A 23 5.70 -22.28 -4.51
CA LYS A 23 7.00 -22.11 -5.18
C LYS A 23 7.91 -21.11 -4.46
N ALA A 24 7.36 -20.01 -3.98
CA ALA A 24 8.16 -18.99 -3.27
C ALA A 24 8.71 -19.53 -1.94
N LEU A 25 7.94 -20.36 -1.23
CA LEU A 25 8.34 -20.95 0.06
C LEU A 25 9.27 -22.15 -0.09
N SER A 26 9.17 -22.92 -1.18
CA SER A 26 10.09 -24.03 -1.43
C SER A 26 11.52 -23.54 -1.72
N PHE A 27 11.68 -22.34 -2.29
CA PHE A 27 12.99 -21.75 -2.59
C PHE A 27 13.90 -21.61 -1.35
N PRO A 28 13.43 -21.06 -0.21
CA PRO A 28 14.18 -21.08 1.05
C PRO A 28 14.03 -22.38 1.87
N GLY A 29 13.44 -23.45 1.30
CA GLY A 29 13.23 -24.73 2.00
C GLY A 29 12.10 -24.72 3.04
N ILE A 30 11.20 -23.73 3.02
CA ILE A 30 10.08 -23.63 3.95
C ILE A 30 8.95 -24.56 3.49
N ARG A 31 8.59 -25.51 4.35
CA ARG A 31 7.47 -26.42 4.09
C ARG A 31 6.14 -25.68 4.25
N SER A 32 5.43 -25.48 3.14
CA SER A 32 4.09 -24.87 3.14
C SER A 32 2.98 -25.93 3.17
N SER A 33 1.84 -25.60 3.76
CA SER A 33 0.61 -26.41 3.67
C SER A 33 -0.57 -25.55 3.24
N LYS A 34 -1.54 -26.15 2.53
CA LYS A 34 -2.71 -25.43 1.98
C LYS A 34 -3.49 -24.66 3.04
N LYS A 35 -3.45 -25.12 4.29
CA LYS A 35 -4.13 -24.49 5.44
C LYS A 35 -3.33 -23.36 6.10
N ALA A 36 -2.00 -23.29 5.95
CA ALA A 36 -1.17 -22.36 6.71
C ALA A 36 -1.12 -20.93 6.15
N HIS A 37 -1.30 -20.75 4.83
CA HIS A 37 -1.04 -19.46 4.18
C HIS A 37 -2.25 -18.81 3.49
N ILE A 38 -3.34 -19.55 3.25
CA ILE A 38 -4.56 -19.01 2.59
C ILE A 38 -5.82 -19.21 3.44
N ASN A 39 -5.88 -20.26 4.27
CA ASN A 39 -6.94 -20.34 5.27
C ASN A 39 -6.58 -19.45 6.47
N CYS A 40 -7.55 -18.67 6.92
CA CYS A 40 -7.47 -17.89 8.15
C CYS A 40 -7.02 -18.83 9.29
N GLY A 41 -5.84 -18.55 9.86
CA GLY A 41 -5.36 -19.24 11.05
C GLY A 41 -6.44 -19.18 12.13
N SER A 42 -6.70 -20.31 12.79
CA SER A 42 -7.79 -20.49 13.75
C SER A 42 -7.63 -19.59 14.98
N SER A 43 -8.01 -18.32 14.88
CA SER A 43 -8.24 -17.42 16.01
C SER A 43 -8.98 -16.18 15.50
N ALA A 44 -10.31 -16.19 15.64
CA ALA A 44 -11.23 -15.03 15.69
C ALA A 44 -12.59 -15.30 15.04
N ARG A 45 -13.28 -16.38 15.41
CA ARG A 45 -14.65 -16.62 14.94
C ARG A 45 -15.63 -16.97 16.05
N ARG A 46 -15.77 -16.07 17.03
CA ARG A 46 -17.06 -15.71 17.67
C ARG A 46 -16.91 -14.55 18.66
N TRP A 47 -17.43 -13.36 18.34
CA TRP A 47 -17.57 -12.24 19.29
C TRP A 47 -18.96 -11.61 19.12
N ASN A 48 -19.60 -11.25 20.24
CA ASN A 48 -20.91 -10.60 20.26
C ASN A 48 -20.80 -9.10 19.92
N ASN A 49 -21.84 -8.55 19.28
CA ASN A 49 -21.83 -7.18 18.76
C ASN A 49 -21.69 -6.08 19.84
N THR A 50 -22.00 -6.39 21.09
CA THR A 50 -22.00 -5.40 22.19
C THR A 50 -20.60 -5.05 22.70
N THR A 51 -19.60 -5.94 22.59
CA THR A 51 -18.21 -5.65 23.00
C THR A 51 -17.40 -4.94 21.91
N ILE A 52 -17.87 -4.98 20.66
CA ILE A 52 -17.18 -4.42 19.49
C ILE A 52 -17.20 -2.88 19.50
N ASN A 53 -18.33 -2.25 19.82
CA ASN A 53 -18.45 -0.78 19.72
C ASN A 53 -17.66 -0.01 20.79
N GLY A 54 -17.34 -0.62 21.94
CA GLY A 54 -16.61 0.05 23.02
C GLY A 54 -15.08 0.05 22.85
N ALA A 55 -14.54 -0.87 22.04
CA ALA A 55 -13.09 -1.08 21.91
C ALA A 55 -12.56 -0.97 20.47
N TYR A 56 -13.43 -0.98 19.45
CA TYR A 56 -13.05 -1.10 18.05
C TYR A 56 -13.76 -0.08 17.16
N LEU A 57 -13.22 1.14 17.06
CA LEU A 57 -13.47 1.97 15.86
C LEU A 57 -12.58 1.57 14.68
N THR A 58 -11.64 0.65 14.89
CA THR A 58 -10.91 -0.08 13.84
C THR A 58 -10.74 -1.52 14.31
N ASN A 59 -11.24 -2.50 13.57
CA ASN A 59 -11.43 -3.91 13.97
C ASN A 59 -10.15 -4.74 14.26
N LEU A 60 -9.04 -4.13 14.70
CA LEU A 60 -7.81 -4.81 15.10
C LEU A 60 -7.19 -4.08 16.32
N ARG A 61 -6.85 -4.82 17.39
CA ARG A 61 -6.14 -4.24 18.55
C ARG A 61 -4.82 -3.62 18.08
N ARG A 62 -4.51 -2.40 18.55
CA ARG A 62 -3.26 -1.68 18.19
C ARG A 62 -2.00 -2.49 18.48
N GLU A 63 -2.00 -3.25 19.58
CA GLU A 63 -0.91 -4.16 19.95
C GLU A 63 -0.69 -5.27 18.91
N LEU A 64 -1.78 -5.80 18.36
CA LEU A 64 -1.73 -6.82 17.31
C LEU A 64 -1.17 -6.25 16.01
N VAL A 65 -1.67 -5.09 15.58
CA VAL A 65 -1.16 -4.39 14.37
C VAL A 65 0.33 -4.07 14.51
N ARG A 66 0.77 -3.68 15.72
CA ARG A 66 2.18 -3.44 16.04
C ARG A 66 3.04 -4.68 15.90
N SER A 67 2.64 -5.77 16.55
CA SER A 67 3.35 -7.04 16.50
C SER A 67 3.48 -7.56 15.07
N MET A 68 2.39 -7.48 14.28
CA MET A 68 2.40 -7.88 12.87
C MET A 68 3.30 -6.99 12.00
N ALA A 69 3.48 -5.72 12.36
CA ALA A 69 4.38 -4.80 11.67
C ALA A 69 5.83 -4.85 12.20
N GLY A 70 6.17 -5.81 13.08
CA GLY A 70 7.51 -6.01 13.61
C GLY A 70 7.90 -5.04 14.73
N PHE A 71 6.95 -4.30 15.29
CA PHE A 71 7.19 -3.39 16.42
C PHE A 71 6.97 -4.10 17.77
N PRO A 72 7.67 -3.67 18.84
CA PRO A 72 7.35 -4.07 20.20
C PRO A 72 5.87 -3.81 20.52
N THR A 73 5.23 -4.76 21.20
CA THR A 73 3.82 -4.65 21.64
C THR A 73 3.62 -3.48 22.61
N TYR A 74 4.63 -3.25 23.47
CA TYR A 74 4.71 -2.15 24.42
C TYR A 74 5.89 -1.23 24.08
N GLY A 75 5.68 0.09 24.11
CA GLY A 75 6.71 1.10 23.82
C GLY A 75 6.23 2.28 22.97
N GLN A 76 7.05 3.32 22.85
CA GLN A 76 6.79 4.56 22.08
C GLN A 76 7.38 4.53 20.66
N LEU A 77 8.01 3.44 20.23
CA LEU A 77 8.54 3.32 18.88
C LEU A 77 7.37 3.16 17.90
N PHE A 78 7.00 4.25 17.25
CA PHE A 78 5.91 4.33 16.26
C PHE A 78 6.40 4.55 14.84
N TYR A 79 7.71 4.73 14.64
CA TYR A 79 8.28 5.09 13.36
C TYR A 79 9.30 4.06 12.91
N LEU A 80 9.30 3.78 11.60
CA LEU A 80 10.40 3.11 10.94
C LEU A 80 11.48 4.19 10.71
N ALA A 81 12.73 3.91 11.10
CA ALA A 81 13.84 4.86 10.93
C ALA A 81 14.03 5.33 9.47
N ARG A 82 13.58 4.53 8.49
CA ARG A 82 13.54 4.88 7.06
C ARG A 82 12.72 6.12 6.71
N ALA A 83 11.87 6.61 7.62
CA ALA A 83 11.12 7.86 7.46
C ALA A 83 11.95 9.13 7.76
N ALA A 84 13.26 9.01 8.04
CA ALA A 84 14.09 10.13 8.48
C ALA A 84 14.21 11.28 7.46
N LEU A 85 14.11 10.99 6.15
CA LEU A 85 14.22 12.00 5.09
C LEU A 85 12.96 12.01 4.21
N ASN A 86 12.36 13.20 4.08
CA ASN A 86 11.22 13.38 3.19
C ASN A 86 11.72 13.61 1.76
N PRO A 87 11.30 12.80 0.77
CA PRO A 87 11.67 13.02 -0.61
C PRO A 87 11.09 14.34 -1.14
N PRO A 88 11.78 15.03 -2.08
CA PRO A 88 11.29 16.27 -2.67
C PRO A 88 9.87 16.12 -3.23
N THR A 89 8.99 17.08 -2.95
CA THR A 89 7.59 17.01 -3.40
C THR A 89 7.48 16.98 -4.93
N SER A 90 8.37 17.68 -5.63
CA SER A 90 8.47 17.66 -7.09
C SER A 90 8.76 16.26 -7.63
N LEU A 91 9.59 15.49 -6.93
CA LEU A 91 9.92 14.10 -7.25
C LEU A 91 8.74 13.17 -6.97
N CYS A 92 8.08 13.31 -5.81
CA CYS A 92 6.87 12.55 -5.47
C CYS A 92 5.75 12.72 -6.51
N LYS A 93 5.57 13.93 -7.05
CA LYS A 93 4.56 14.22 -8.08
C LYS A 93 4.80 13.49 -9.41
N LYS A 94 6.03 13.04 -9.69
CA LYS A 94 6.35 12.27 -10.91
C LYS A 94 5.84 10.83 -10.85
N LEU A 95 5.60 10.29 -9.65
CA LEU A 95 4.98 8.99 -9.46
C LEU A 95 3.45 9.13 -9.48
N PHE A 96 2.76 8.33 -10.28
CA PHE A 96 1.29 8.38 -10.44
C PHE A 96 0.71 9.80 -10.66
N PRO A 97 1.19 10.63 -11.61
CA PRO A 97 0.91 12.08 -11.65
C PRO A 97 -0.57 12.46 -11.48
N ALA A 98 -1.47 11.71 -12.09
CA ALA A 98 -2.93 11.90 -12.02
C ALA A 98 -3.48 12.00 -10.58
N ILE A 99 -2.86 11.35 -9.59
CA ILE A 99 -3.30 11.42 -8.19
C ILE A 99 -3.19 12.83 -7.61
N GLY A 100 -2.27 13.67 -8.11
CA GLY A 100 -2.20 15.08 -7.70
C GLY A 100 -3.43 15.85 -8.18
N GLU A 101 -3.79 15.67 -9.45
CA GLU A 101 -4.98 16.28 -10.04
C GLU A 101 -6.27 15.81 -9.35
N TRP A 102 -6.39 14.51 -9.05
CA TRP A 102 -7.51 13.97 -8.28
C TRP A 102 -7.58 14.55 -6.86
N HIS A 103 -6.44 14.74 -6.20
CA HIS A 103 -6.41 15.39 -4.89
C HIS A 103 -6.94 16.82 -4.96
N ASP A 104 -6.47 17.62 -5.93
CA ASP A 104 -6.88 19.01 -6.10
C ASP A 104 -8.39 19.11 -6.41
N ARG A 105 -8.92 18.23 -7.28
CA ARG A 105 -10.37 18.14 -7.59
C ARG A 105 -11.21 17.81 -6.36
N LEU A 106 -10.77 16.84 -5.55
CA LEU A 106 -11.46 16.44 -4.32
C LEU A 106 -11.46 17.57 -3.28
N VAL A 107 -10.35 18.31 -3.16
CA VAL A 107 -10.23 19.48 -2.28
C VAL A 107 -11.13 20.62 -2.74
N ALA A 108 -11.17 20.90 -4.05
CA ALA A 108 -12.00 21.94 -4.65
C ALA A 108 -13.50 21.63 -4.60
N LYS A 109 -13.89 20.38 -4.27
CA LYS A 109 -15.25 19.85 -4.41
C LYS A 109 -15.82 20.02 -5.83
N GLU A 110 -14.96 20.23 -6.82
CA GLU A 110 -15.31 20.34 -8.23
C GLU A 110 -15.32 18.93 -8.82
N LEU A 111 -16.46 18.25 -8.67
CA LEU A 111 -16.82 17.18 -9.60
C LEU A 111 -17.49 17.81 -10.81
N SER A 112 -17.29 17.16 -11.97
CA SER A 112 -17.73 17.61 -13.30
C SER A 112 -19.09 18.32 -13.27
N PRO A 113 -19.29 19.47 -13.94
CA PRO A 113 -20.56 20.19 -13.94
C PRO A 113 -21.65 19.31 -14.59
N GLY A 114 -22.39 18.58 -13.74
CA GLY A 114 -23.38 17.58 -14.15
C GLY A 114 -23.41 16.31 -13.30
N ASP A 115 -22.35 16.01 -12.54
CA ASP A 115 -22.29 14.82 -11.68
C ASP A 115 -22.50 15.19 -10.20
N HIS A 116 -23.67 14.85 -9.65
CA HIS A 116 -23.97 15.00 -8.22
C HIS A 116 -23.32 13.92 -7.34
N ILE A 117 -22.28 13.25 -7.83
CA ILE A 117 -21.56 12.24 -7.04
C ILE A 117 -20.84 13.00 -5.92
N GLN A 118 -21.23 12.80 -4.67
CA GLN A 118 -20.45 13.28 -3.54
C GLN A 118 -19.14 12.50 -3.51
N PRO A 119 -17.97 13.15 -3.35
CA PRO A 119 -16.71 12.43 -3.21
C PRO A 119 -16.81 11.46 -2.04
N THR A 120 -16.68 10.17 -2.32
CA THR A 120 -16.85 9.11 -1.33
C THR A 120 -15.66 9.07 -0.39
N ILE A 121 -15.90 8.70 0.88
CA ILE A 121 -14.84 8.54 1.89
C ILE A 121 -13.73 7.61 1.37
N ALA A 122 -14.08 6.60 0.57
CA ALA A 122 -13.15 5.67 -0.05
C ALA A 122 -12.24 6.33 -1.10
N GLU A 123 -12.77 7.21 -1.95
CA GLU A 123 -11.96 7.93 -2.97
C GLU A 123 -10.93 8.84 -2.28
N ASN A 124 -11.36 9.61 -1.29
CA ASN A 124 -10.47 10.44 -0.49
C ASN A 124 -9.37 9.60 0.19
N ALA A 125 -9.76 8.50 0.85
CA ALA A 125 -8.81 7.61 1.50
C ALA A 125 -7.84 6.96 0.51
N PHE A 126 -8.31 6.57 -0.68
CA PHE A 126 -7.47 5.97 -1.71
C PHE A 126 -6.45 6.97 -2.27
N VAL A 127 -6.87 8.19 -2.58
CA VAL A 127 -5.95 9.26 -3.03
C VAL A 127 -4.88 9.52 -1.97
N GLN A 128 -5.27 9.63 -0.70
CA GLN A 128 -4.32 9.80 0.41
C GLN A 128 -3.36 8.61 0.55
N LEU A 129 -3.87 7.38 0.40
CA LEU A 129 -3.05 6.17 0.43
C LEU A 129 -1.99 6.19 -0.67
N VAL A 130 -2.35 6.55 -1.91
CA VAL A 130 -1.38 6.62 -3.01
C VAL A 130 -0.39 7.76 -2.80
N MET A 131 -0.82 8.90 -2.24
CA MET A 131 0.09 9.99 -1.88
C MET A 131 1.12 9.58 -0.82
N MET A 132 0.70 8.81 0.18
CA MET A 132 1.60 8.23 1.17
C MET A 132 2.53 7.21 0.53
N PHE A 133 1.99 6.34 -0.35
CA PHE A 133 2.77 5.35 -1.07
C PHE A 133 3.87 5.96 -1.92
N ARG A 134 3.63 7.09 -2.60
CA ARG A 134 4.67 7.81 -3.36
C ARG A 134 5.90 8.14 -2.50
N LYS A 135 5.68 8.60 -1.26
CA LYS A 135 6.76 8.96 -0.33
C LYS A 135 7.52 7.71 0.11
N THR A 136 6.79 6.72 0.61
CA THR A 136 7.39 5.47 1.11
C THR A 136 8.15 4.74 0.00
N PHE A 137 7.61 4.72 -1.22
CA PHE A 137 8.25 4.09 -2.36
C PHE A 137 9.59 4.75 -2.74
N ILE A 138 9.67 6.08 -2.77
CA ILE A 138 10.94 6.79 -3.04
C ILE A 138 11.95 6.60 -1.89
N GLN A 139 11.47 6.58 -0.64
CA GLN A 139 12.34 6.33 0.52
C GLN A 139 12.95 4.92 0.43
N ASP A 140 12.10 3.92 0.22
CA ASP A 140 12.51 2.52 0.17
C ASP A 140 13.31 2.19 -1.09
N SER A 141 13.10 2.90 -2.21
CA SER A 141 13.81 2.62 -3.46
C SER A 141 15.31 2.84 -3.35
N VAL A 142 15.79 3.72 -2.47
CA VAL A 142 17.22 3.92 -2.22
C VAL A 142 17.86 2.61 -1.76
N LEU A 143 17.32 2.02 -0.69
CA LEU A 143 17.80 0.74 -0.15
C LEU A 143 17.53 -0.42 -1.12
N MET A 144 16.35 -0.47 -1.72
CA MET A 144 15.97 -1.56 -2.63
C MET A 144 16.85 -1.58 -3.88
N MET A 145 17.35 -0.43 -4.35
CA MET A 145 18.25 -0.36 -5.49
C MET A 145 19.68 -0.82 -5.14
N GLU A 146 20.10 -0.68 -3.89
CA GLU A 146 21.36 -1.27 -3.38
C GLU A 146 21.26 -2.79 -3.23
N LEU A 147 20.15 -3.29 -2.69
CA LEU A 147 19.93 -4.71 -2.48
C LEU A 147 19.66 -5.47 -3.79
N HIS A 148 18.99 -4.81 -4.75
CA HIS A 148 18.53 -5.43 -5.99
C HIS A 148 18.79 -4.56 -7.23
N PRO A 149 20.06 -4.31 -7.60
CA PRO A 149 20.41 -3.36 -8.66
C PRO A 149 19.89 -3.74 -10.06
N CYS A 150 19.59 -5.02 -10.29
CA CYS A 150 19.15 -5.52 -11.59
C CYS A 150 17.62 -5.48 -11.81
N TYR A 151 16.85 -4.91 -10.88
CA TYR A 151 15.39 -4.87 -11.02
C TYR A 151 14.96 -3.94 -12.18
N PRO A 152 14.06 -4.37 -13.08
CA PRO A 152 13.65 -3.58 -14.24
C PRO A 152 13.02 -2.22 -13.89
N ILE A 153 12.44 -2.10 -12.69
CA ILE A 153 11.79 -0.88 -12.24
C ILE A 153 12.76 0.31 -12.19
N TRP A 154 14.06 0.08 -11.96
CA TRP A 154 15.09 1.13 -11.92
C TRP A 154 15.39 1.77 -13.27
N GLN A 155 14.94 1.17 -14.37
CA GLN A 155 15.07 1.75 -15.71
C GLN A 155 14.07 2.91 -15.94
N HIS A 156 13.10 3.09 -15.04
CA HIS A 156 12.13 4.17 -15.14
C HIS A 156 12.82 5.54 -14.95
N SER A 157 12.44 6.53 -15.76
CA SER A 157 13.09 7.85 -15.82
C SER A 157 13.14 8.61 -14.49
N VAL A 158 12.21 8.32 -13.58
CA VAL A 158 12.19 8.87 -12.21
C VAL A 158 13.47 8.56 -11.44
N PHE A 159 14.12 7.42 -11.68
CA PHE A 159 15.34 7.02 -10.97
C PHE A 159 16.61 7.62 -11.57
N SER A 160 16.53 8.15 -12.79
CA SER A 160 17.59 8.94 -13.43
C SER A 160 17.43 10.44 -13.20
N ASP A 161 16.39 10.85 -12.47
CA ASP A 161 16.09 12.25 -12.21
C ASP A 161 17.16 12.91 -11.32
N PRO A 162 17.64 14.12 -11.64
CA PRO A 162 18.63 14.80 -10.79
C PRO A 162 18.18 14.97 -9.34
N ALA A 163 16.89 15.19 -9.08
CA ALA A 163 16.36 15.29 -7.72
C ALA A 163 16.37 13.94 -7.01
N TYR A 164 16.17 12.82 -7.72
CA TYR A 164 16.31 11.48 -7.16
C TYR A 164 17.77 11.16 -6.86
N LEU A 165 18.68 11.43 -7.79
CA LEU A 165 20.12 11.18 -7.61
C LEU A 165 20.69 11.99 -6.44
N SER A 166 20.20 13.21 -6.24
CA SER A 166 20.53 14.03 -5.07
C SER A 166 19.96 13.46 -3.78
N PHE A 167 18.71 12.99 -3.80
CA PHE A 167 18.05 12.38 -2.63
C PHE A 167 18.67 11.03 -2.22
N LYS A 168 19.17 10.26 -3.19
CA LYS A 168 19.81 8.96 -2.98
C LYS A 168 21.18 9.06 -2.29
N ARG A 169 21.88 10.18 -2.46
CA ARG A 169 23.24 10.39 -1.94
C ARG A 169 23.23 10.56 -0.43
#